data_AF-A0A2H1VHM3-F1
#
_entry.id   AF-A0A2H1VHM3-F1
#
_cell.length_a   1.000
_cell.length_b   1.000
_cell.length_c   1.000
_cell.angle_alpha   90.00
_cell.angle_beta   90.00
_cell.angle_gamma   90.00
#
_symmetry.space_group_name_H-M   'P 1'
#
loop_
_entity.id
_entity.type
_entity.pdbx_description
1 polymer ?
#
loop_
_entity_poly.entity_id
_entity_poly.type
_entity_poly.pdbx_seq_one_letter_code
_entity_poly.pdbx_strand_id
1 'polypeptide(L)'
;MKRMQTVGYSIHHRRHTTAGTESSYELRDTTGNLLSTNTSHAEPTPELTTYGNIKLGWIQGVLIPCLLNIWGVMLFLRIAWVVGQAGIALSCLIVFTAGVVCVITTLSLSAICTNGELQGGGVYFLVSRSLGAELGASVGIIFAFANAVAASMNTIGFCDSLNELLKSHSVKIIDNGPNDTRIVGAAALFVMCVICAIGMDWETKTQNLLIVVIVTAITNFLLGVAIGPRSDAARSQGFVGISVEQGKENWMPDFRFSEGKHHDIFTVFAIYFPAVTGVQAGANICGDLR
;
A
#
# COMPACT_ATOMS: atom_id res chain seq x y z
N MET A 1 -28.28 17.09 -56.48
CA MET A 1 -27.25 16.19 -57.03
C MET A 1 -25.87 16.85 -56.84
N LYS A 2 -25.28 16.76 -55.63
CA LYS A 2 -23.94 17.30 -55.32
C LYS A 2 -22.93 16.17 -55.53
N ARG A 3 -21.98 16.36 -56.44
CA ARG A 3 -20.92 15.38 -56.74
C ARG A 3 -20.03 15.20 -55.51
N MET A 4 -19.93 13.96 -55.06
CA MET A 4 -19.00 13.48 -54.05
C MET A 4 -17.64 13.33 -54.72
N GLN A 5 -16.66 14.19 -54.40
CA GLN A 5 -15.27 14.01 -54.84
C GLN A 5 -14.59 13.01 -53.90
N THR A 6 -14.30 11.83 -54.44
CA THR A 6 -13.51 10.80 -53.78
C THR A 6 -12.04 11.24 -53.76
N VAL A 7 -11.49 11.54 -52.58
CA VAL A 7 -10.05 11.82 -52.41
C VAL A 7 -9.31 10.49 -52.38
N GLY A 8 -8.51 10.20 -53.40
CA GLY A 8 -7.66 9.02 -53.47
C GLY A 8 -6.29 9.29 -52.84
N TYR A 9 -5.81 8.37 -51.99
CA TYR A 9 -4.47 8.41 -51.41
C TYR A 9 -3.59 7.33 -52.07
N SER A 10 -2.31 7.64 -52.31
CA SER A 10 -1.32 6.70 -52.84
C SER A 10 -0.27 6.41 -51.77
N ILE A 11 -0.10 5.14 -51.40
CA ILE A 11 0.87 4.68 -50.40
C ILE A 11 2.15 4.28 -51.12
N HIS A 12 3.24 5.04 -50.90
CA HIS A 12 4.55 4.70 -51.45
C HIS A 12 5.40 3.96 -50.41
N HIS A 13 5.73 2.70 -50.68
CA HIS A 13 6.73 1.95 -49.91
C HIS A 13 8.15 2.32 -50.35
N ARG A 14 8.94 2.94 -49.48
CA ARG A 14 10.40 3.02 -49.66
C ARG A 14 11.07 2.13 -48.61
N ARG A 15 11.69 1.02 -49.04
CA ARG A 15 12.54 0.19 -48.17
C ARG A 15 13.89 0.89 -48.00
N HIS A 16 14.21 1.31 -46.78
CA HIS A 16 15.60 1.52 -46.36
C HIS A 16 15.98 0.42 -45.38
N THR A 17 16.97 -0.37 -45.75
CA THR A 17 17.60 -1.41 -44.95
C THR A 17 18.66 -0.80 -44.04
N THR A 18 18.37 -0.68 -42.73
CA THR A 18 19.35 -0.76 -41.63
C THR A 18 18.60 -0.96 -40.30
N ALA A 19 19.26 -1.63 -39.36
CA ALA A 19 18.71 -2.28 -38.18
C ALA A 19 17.82 -1.39 -37.27
N GLY A 20 16.68 -1.98 -36.85
CA GLY A 20 15.97 -1.67 -35.61
C GLY A 20 15.41 -0.26 -35.43
N THR A 21 14.28 0.07 -36.08
CA THR A 21 13.41 1.16 -35.62
C THR A 21 12.00 1.03 -36.22
N GLU A 22 11.02 1.54 -35.49
CA GLU A 22 9.57 1.51 -35.73
C GLU A 22 9.15 1.97 -37.15
N SER A 23 8.11 1.34 -37.68
CA SER A 23 7.51 1.67 -38.98
C SER A 23 6.62 2.91 -38.87
N SER A 24 7.21 4.10 -39.02
CA SER A 24 6.48 5.36 -39.12
C SER A 24 5.90 5.53 -40.53
N TYR A 25 4.57 5.63 -40.65
CA TYR A 25 3.89 5.88 -41.93
C TYR A 25 3.76 7.39 -42.16
N GLU A 26 4.41 7.93 -43.21
CA GLU A 26 4.23 9.33 -43.62
C GLU A 26 3.07 9.45 -44.62
N LEU A 27 1.95 10.07 -44.19
CA LEU A 27 0.85 10.41 -45.08
C LEU A 27 1.17 11.73 -45.80
N ARG A 28 1.18 11.69 -47.13
CA ARG A 28 1.43 12.87 -47.99
C ARG A 28 0.24 13.08 -48.91
N ASP A 29 -0.13 14.34 -49.12
CA ASP A 29 -1.16 14.70 -50.12
C ASP A 29 -0.58 14.56 -51.55
N THR A 30 -1.45 14.52 -52.55
CA THR A 30 -1.18 14.50 -54.00
C THR A 30 -0.25 15.60 -54.53
N THR A 31 0.03 16.65 -53.74
CA THR A 31 1.01 17.71 -54.03
C THR A 31 2.37 17.52 -53.32
N GLY A 32 2.58 16.42 -52.58
CA GLY A 32 3.87 16.06 -51.97
C GLY A 32 4.16 16.67 -50.60
N ASN A 33 3.22 17.43 -50.03
CA ASN A 33 3.32 18.00 -48.69
C ASN A 33 3.00 16.96 -47.59
N LEU A 34 3.76 16.99 -46.49
CA LEU A 34 3.54 16.16 -45.31
C LEU A 34 2.28 16.61 -44.57
N LEU A 35 1.33 15.71 -44.37
CA LEU A 35 0.19 15.91 -43.48
C LEU A 35 0.63 15.50 -42.08
N SER A 36 0.88 16.48 -41.21
CA SER A 36 1.10 16.22 -39.79
C SER A 36 -0.20 15.70 -39.16
N THR A 37 -0.30 14.39 -38.95
CA THR A 37 -1.33 13.81 -38.09
C THR A 37 -1.11 14.31 -36.67
N ASN A 38 -1.97 15.21 -36.21
CA ASN A 38 -2.19 15.46 -34.79
C ASN A 38 -2.76 14.17 -34.18
N THR A 39 -1.89 13.25 -33.78
CA THR A 39 -2.25 12.24 -32.78
C THR A 39 -2.65 13.00 -31.53
N SER A 40 -3.94 12.92 -31.18
CA SER A 40 -4.43 13.28 -29.87
C SER A 40 -3.64 12.47 -28.84
N HIS A 41 -2.62 13.10 -28.24
CA HIS A 41 -2.03 12.59 -27.02
C HIS A 41 -3.19 12.41 -26.04
N ALA A 42 -3.40 11.18 -25.58
CA ALA A 42 -4.11 10.97 -24.34
C ALA A 42 -3.45 11.89 -23.31
N GLU A 43 -4.23 12.78 -22.70
CA GLU A 43 -3.73 13.67 -21.66
C GLU A 43 -2.96 12.81 -20.65
N PRO A 44 -1.68 13.11 -20.36
CA PRO A 44 -1.05 12.49 -19.22
C PRO A 44 -1.89 12.86 -18.01
N THR A 45 -2.25 11.84 -17.22
CA THR A 45 -2.67 12.03 -15.82
C THR A 45 -1.83 13.14 -15.21
N PRO A 46 -2.42 14.08 -14.44
CA PRO A 46 -1.73 15.29 -14.02
C PRO A 46 -0.42 14.90 -13.35
N GLU A 47 0.68 15.11 -14.07
CA GLU A 47 2.01 15.03 -13.50
C GLU A 47 2.01 16.04 -12.37
N LEU A 48 2.26 15.55 -11.16
CA LEU A 48 2.53 16.43 -10.04
C LEU A 48 3.82 17.15 -10.41
N THR A 49 3.71 18.36 -10.96
CA THR A 49 4.85 19.16 -11.40
C THR A 49 5.60 19.64 -10.17
N THR A 50 6.43 18.76 -9.59
CA THR A 50 7.45 19.16 -8.64
C THR A 50 8.45 20.02 -9.40
N TYR A 51 8.54 21.30 -8.99
CA TYR A 51 9.54 22.24 -9.46
C TYR A 51 10.95 21.64 -9.38
N GLY A 52 11.56 21.38 -10.54
CA GLY A 52 12.92 20.88 -10.69
C GLY A 52 13.00 19.34 -10.71
N ASN A 53 13.66 18.79 -11.73
CA ASN A 53 13.97 17.38 -11.96
C ASN A 53 14.80 16.72 -10.83
N ILE A 54 14.30 16.70 -9.59
CA ILE A 54 14.90 15.96 -8.48
C ILE A 54 14.07 14.69 -8.29
N LYS A 55 14.43 13.67 -9.06
CA LYS A 55 13.89 12.32 -8.89
C LYS A 55 14.20 11.79 -7.49
N LEU A 56 13.26 11.07 -6.89
CA LEU A 56 13.37 10.47 -5.57
C LEU A 56 14.44 9.37 -5.54
N GLY A 57 15.21 9.31 -4.45
CA GLY A 57 16.10 8.18 -4.19
C GLY A 57 15.34 6.97 -3.67
N TRP A 58 15.97 5.78 -3.68
CA TRP A 58 15.35 4.53 -3.22
C TRP A 58 14.88 4.58 -1.76
N ILE A 59 15.52 5.39 -0.89
CA ILE A 59 15.12 5.51 0.52
C ILE A 59 13.77 6.22 0.63
N GLN A 60 13.66 7.41 0.05
CA GLN A 60 12.45 8.24 0.15
C GLN A 60 11.31 7.72 -0.73
N GLY A 61 11.63 7.21 -1.93
CA GLY A 61 10.64 6.74 -2.88
C GLY A 61 10.27 5.26 -2.79
N VAL A 62 11.02 4.42 -2.07
CA VAL A 62 10.69 2.98 -1.97
C VAL A 62 10.67 2.50 -0.53
N LEU A 63 11.78 2.65 0.20
CA LEU A 63 11.92 2.08 1.54
C LEU A 63 10.90 2.66 2.52
N ILE A 64 10.84 3.99 2.66
CA ILE A 64 9.95 4.65 3.63
C ILE A 64 8.46 4.35 3.30
N PRO A 65 7.98 4.45 2.04
CA PRO A 65 6.64 4.03 1.65
C PRO A 65 6.30 2.58 1.95
N CYS A 66 7.23 1.65 1.69
CA CYS A 66 7.01 0.25 2.02
C CYS A 66 6.91 0.06 3.54
N LEU A 67 7.81 0.66 4.33
CA LEU A 67 7.79 0.54 5.79
C LEU A 67 6.50 1.09 6.40
N LEU A 68 6.02 2.26 5.94
CA LEU A 68 4.77 2.85 6.46
C LEU A 68 3.53 2.05 6.10
N ASN A 69 3.52 1.35 4.95
CA ASN A 69 2.38 0.51 4.57
C ASN A 69 2.38 -0.84 5.27
N ILE A 70 3.55 -1.40 5.61
CA ILE A 70 3.66 -2.66 6.38
C ILE A 70 3.42 -2.39 7.88
N TRP A 71 4.04 -1.34 8.44
CA TRP A 71 3.89 -0.95 9.84
C TRP A 71 2.62 -0.14 10.05
N GLY A 72 1.47 -0.78 9.84
CA GLY A 72 0.16 -0.19 10.03
C GLY A 72 -0.44 -0.45 11.41
N VAL A 73 -1.75 -0.28 11.48
CA VAL A 73 -2.54 -0.43 12.72
C VAL A 73 -2.46 -1.84 13.32
N MET A 74 -2.22 -2.84 12.48
CA MET A 74 -2.12 -4.25 12.88
C MET A 74 -0.94 -4.51 13.83
N LEU A 75 0.17 -3.79 13.67
CA LEU A 75 1.34 -3.96 14.53
C LEU A 75 1.02 -3.61 15.99
N PHE A 76 0.24 -2.55 16.22
CA PHE A 76 -0.04 -2.08 17.58
C PHE A 76 -1.31 -2.71 18.18
N LEU A 77 -2.38 -2.88 17.40
CA LEU A 77 -3.66 -3.36 17.93
C LEU A 77 -3.83 -4.88 17.86
N ARG A 78 -3.21 -5.55 16.89
CA ARG A 78 -3.53 -6.96 16.59
C ARG A 78 -2.42 -7.94 16.93
N ILE A 79 -1.15 -7.56 16.93
CA ILE A 79 -0.05 -8.51 17.20
C ILE A 79 -0.17 -9.16 18.60
N ALA A 80 -0.53 -8.36 19.62
CA ALA A 80 -0.73 -8.86 20.98
C ALA A 80 -1.90 -9.87 21.06
N TRP A 81 -2.98 -9.58 20.34
CA TRP A 81 -4.14 -10.48 20.27
C TRP A 81 -3.81 -11.77 19.50
N VAL A 82 -3.07 -11.69 18.39
CA VAL A 82 -2.62 -12.84 17.60
C VAL A 82 -1.77 -13.78 18.47
N VAL A 83 -0.81 -13.22 19.22
CA VAL A 83 0.01 -14.00 20.17
C VAL A 83 -0.85 -14.55 21.31
N GLY A 84 -1.83 -13.79 21.80
CA GLY A 84 -2.72 -14.24 22.88
C GLY A 84 -3.65 -15.40 22.51
N GLN A 85 -4.07 -15.51 21.26
CA GLN A 85 -4.91 -16.63 20.78
C GLN A 85 -4.08 -17.83 20.30
N ALA A 86 -3.05 -17.57 19.50
CA ALA A 86 -2.25 -18.62 18.88
C ALA A 86 -1.09 -19.11 19.76
N GLY A 87 -0.75 -18.39 20.83
CA GLY A 87 0.47 -18.64 21.61
C GLY A 87 1.74 -18.24 20.85
N ILE A 88 2.88 -18.29 21.54
CA ILE A 88 4.17 -17.83 21.00
C ILE A 88 4.62 -18.70 19.81
N ALA A 89 4.55 -20.03 19.94
CA ALA A 89 5.07 -20.92 18.92
C ALA A 89 4.29 -20.83 17.59
N LEU A 90 2.95 -20.82 17.66
CA LEU A 90 2.11 -20.78 16.48
C LEU A 90 2.07 -19.39 15.85
N SER A 91 2.10 -18.32 16.65
CA SER A 91 2.23 -16.96 16.11
C SER A 91 3.55 -16.78 15.35
N CYS A 92 4.67 -17.31 15.85
CA CYS A 92 5.93 -17.32 15.09
C CYS A 92 5.79 -18.05 13.74
N LEU A 93 5.07 -19.18 13.69
CA LEU A 93 4.80 -19.90 12.44
C LEU A 93 3.93 -19.09 11.47
N ILE A 94 2.92 -18.39 11.99
CA ILE A 94 2.04 -17.49 11.21
C ILE A 94 2.87 -16.36 10.59
N VAL A 95 3.69 -15.67 11.40
CA VAL A 95 4.56 -14.59 10.93
C VAL A 95 5.56 -15.10 9.89
N PHE A 96 6.16 -16.27 10.12
CA PHE A 96 7.10 -16.87 9.18
C PHE A 96 6.44 -17.21 7.84
N THR A 97 5.27 -17.86 7.87
CA THR A 97 4.54 -18.25 6.66
C THR A 97 4.10 -17.01 5.87
N ALA A 98 3.59 -15.99 6.56
CA ALA A 98 3.22 -14.71 5.95
C ALA A 98 4.45 -14.00 5.33
N GLY A 99 5.60 -14.05 6.01
CA GLY A 99 6.87 -13.54 5.51
C GLY A 99 7.35 -14.27 4.25
N VAL A 100 7.23 -15.60 4.18
CA VAL A 100 7.56 -16.38 2.98
C VAL A 100 6.72 -15.95 1.79
N VAL A 101 5.40 -15.82 1.97
CA VAL A 101 4.49 -15.32 0.91
C VAL A 101 4.89 -13.93 0.44
N CYS A 102 5.24 -13.04 1.38
CA CYS A 102 5.69 -11.69 1.09
C CYS A 102 7.01 -11.69 0.29
N VAL A 103 8.01 -12.45 0.70
CA VAL A 103 9.31 -12.57 0.01
C VAL A 103 9.13 -13.11 -1.41
N ILE A 104 8.34 -14.17 -1.62
CA ILE A 104 8.07 -14.72 -2.95
C ILE A 104 7.42 -13.65 -3.85
N THR A 105 6.49 -12.88 -3.31
CA THR A 105 5.80 -11.80 -4.03
C THR A 105 6.78 -10.67 -4.39
N THR A 106 7.63 -10.24 -3.45
CA THR A 106 8.62 -9.19 -3.69
C THR A 106 9.70 -9.63 -4.68
N LEU A 107 10.15 -10.89 -4.64
CA LEU A 107 11.09 -11.43 -5.64
C LEU A 107 10.46 -11.44 -7.05
N SER A 108 9.19 -11.82 -7.15
CA SER A 108 8.45 -11.78 -8.41
C SER A 108 8.31 -10.34 -8.93
N LEU A 109 7.98 -9.39 -8.05
CA LEU A 109 7.92 -7.98 -8.39
C LEU A 109 9.28 -7.43 -8.84
N SER A 110 10.36 -7.81 -8.17
CA SER A 110 11.72 -7.42 -8.54
C SER A 110 12.12 -7.97 -9.92
N ALA A 111 11.72 -9.20 -10.25
CA ALA A 111 11.91 -9.75 -11.60
C ALA A 111 11.11 -8.95 -12.64
N ILE A 112 9.87 -8.58 -12.36
CA ILE A 112 9.07 -7.74 -13.28
C ILE A 112 9.72 -6.37 -13.47
N CYS A 113 10.15 -5.70 -12.39
CA CYS A 113 10.77 -4.38 -12.45
C CYS A 113 12.13 -4.34 -13.16
N THR A 114 12.81 -5.48 -13.30
CA THR A 114 14.10 -5.59 -14.01
C THR A 114 13.96 -6.02 -15.47
N ASN A 115 12.76 -6.44 -15.90
CA ASN A 115 12.47 -6.85 -17.26
C ASN A 115 11.87 -5.69 -18.08
N GLY A 116 12.73 -4.85 -18.66
CA GLY A 116 12.34 -3.80 -19.60
C GLY A 116 12.74 -2.39 -19.16
N GLU A 117 12.49 -1.40 -20.02
CA GLU A 117 12.72 0.01 -19.68
C GLU A 117 11.56 0.56 -18.85
N LEU A 118 11.89 1.02 -17.64
CA LEU A 118 10.98 1.75 -16.75
C LEU A 118 10.69 3.13 -17.35
N GLN A 119 9.66 3.21 -18.19
CA GLN A 119 9.06 4.48 -18.57
C GLN A 119 8.09 4.92 -17.47
N GLY A 120 7.99 6.24 -17.23
CA GLY A 120 7.24 6.83 -16.12
C GLY A 120 5.86 6.18 -15.93
N GLY A 121 5.64 5.57 -14.76
CA GLY A 121 4.43 4.83 -14.44
C GLY A 121 4.52 4.19 -13.04
N GLY A 122 3.47 3.48 -12.63
CA GLY A 122 3.43 2.71 -11.38
C GLY A 122 3.31 1.20 -11.63
N VAL A 123 2.98 0.42 -10.58
CA VAL A 123 2.87 -1.05 -10.63
C VAL A 123 2.00 -1.56 -11.78
N TYR A 124 0.87 -0.92 -12.05
CA TYR A 124 -0.03 -1.32 -13.14
C TYR A 124 0.65 -1.26 -14.52
N PHE A 125 1.41 -0.19 -14.78
CA PHE A 125 2.13 0.00 -16.04
C PHE A 125 3.23 -1.05 -16.21
N LEU A 126 3.98 -1.30 -15.13
CA LEU A 126 5.02 -2.33 -15.06
C LEU A 126 4.49 -3.73 -15.38
N VAL A 127 3.37 -4.11 -14.74
CA VAL A 127 2.78 -5.44 -14.88
C VAL A 127 2.16 -5.62 -16.27
N SER A 128 1.39 -4.64 -16.75
CA SER A 128 0.72 -4.71 -18.06
C SER A 128 1.71 -4.77 -19.23
N ARG A 129 2.88 -4.12 -19.12
CA ARG A 129 3.94 -4.20 -20.13
C ARG A 129 4.66 -5.55 -20.12
N SER A 130 4.92 -6.11 -18.93
CA SER A 130 5.73 -7.33 -18.79
C SER A 130 4.91 -8.61 -19.02
N LEU A 131 3.65 -8.63 -18.60
CA LEU A 131 2.78 -9.81 -18.63
C LEU A 131 1.66 -9.72 -19.70
N GLY A 132 1.50 -8.56 -20.35
CA GLY A 132 0.45 -8.31 -21.34
C GLY A 132 -0.79 -7.63 -20.74
N ALA A 133 -1.59 -7.01 -21.63
CA ALA A 133 -2.71 -6.15 -21.25
C ALA A 133 -3.82 -6.89 -20.47
N GLU A 134 -4.11 -8.14 -20.81
CA GLU A 134 -5.19 -8.93 -20.17
C GLU A 134 -4.87 -9.27 -18.71
N LEU A 135 -3.64 -9.71 -18.44
CA LEU A 135 -3.17 -9.98 -17.08
C LEU A 135 -2.98 -8.68 -16.30
N GLY A 136 -2.44 -7.65 -16.94
CA GLY A 136 -2.29 -6.32 -16.34
C GLY A 136 -3.60 -5.72 -15.86
N ALA A 137 -4.66 -5.76 -16.69
CA ALA A 137 -5.99 -5.27 -16.35
C ALA A 137 -6.58 -5.99 -15.13
N SER A 138 -6.52 -7.32 -15.13
CA SER A 138 -7.08 -8.14 -14.04
C SER A 138 -6.36 -7.90 -12.71
N VAL A 139 -5.02 -7.89 -12.73
CA VAL A 139 -4.20 -7.61 -11.54
C VAL A 139 -4.42 -6.16 -11.06
N GLY A 140 -4.53 -5.20 -11.99
CA GLY A 140 -4.77 -3.80 -11.67
C GLY A 140 -6.08 -3.56 -10.92
N ILE A 141 -7.18 -4.18 -11.36
CA ILE A 141 -8.50 -4.03 -10.69
C ILE A 141 -8.46 -4.61 -9.28
N ILE A 142 -7.91 -5.82 -9.11
CA ILE A 142 -7.78 -6.46 -7.79
C ILE A 142 -6.88 -5.61 -6.87
N PHE A 143 -5.77 -5.10 -7.39
CA PHE A 143 -4.84 -4.27 -6.64
C PHE A 143 -5.46 -2.93 -6.20
N ALA A 144 -6.23 -2.27 -7.08
CA ALA A 144 -6.95 -1.05 -6.73
C ALA A 144 -7.97 -1.29 -5.60
N PHE A 145 -8.74 -2.39 -5.70
CA PHE A 145 -9.69 -2.77 -4.66
C PHE A 145 -8.99 -3.11 -3.34
N ALA A 146 -7.87 -3.84 -3.38
CA ALA A 146 -7.09 -4.18 -2.20
C ALA A 146 -6.56 -2.92 -1.48
N ASN A 147 -6.03 -1.94 -2.23
CA ASN A 147 -5.57 -0.66 -1.65
C ASN A 147 -6.73 0.14 -1.03
N ALA A 148 -7.92 0.13 -1.65
CA ALA A 148 -9.10 0.79 -1.08
C ALA A 148 -9.55 0.14 0.24
N VAL A 149 -9.56 -1.20 0.30
CA VAL A 149 -9.89 -1.94 1.53
C VAL A 149 -8.81 -1.72 2.60
N ALA A 150 -7.53 -1.69 2.23
CA ALA A 150 -6.42 -1.41 3.14
C ALA A 150 -6.53 0.00 3.76
N ALA A 151 -6.88 1.01 2.96
CA ALA A 151 -7.14 2.36 3.46
C ALA A 151 -8.29 2.36 4.48
N SER A 152 -9.41 1.71 4.16
CA SER A 152 -10.55 1.58 5.09
C SER A 152 -10.18 0.87 6.40
N MET A 153 -9.42 -0.23 6.31
CA MET A 153 -8.97 -1.00 7.47
C MET A 153 -8.09 -0.15 8.41
N ASN A 154 -7.14 0.60 7.85
CA ASN A 154 -6.30 1.51 8.63
C ASN A 154 -7.12 2.63 9.29
N THR A 155 -8.13 3.16 8.60
CA THR A 155 -9.04 4.16 9.20
C THR A 155 -9.87 3.57 10.34
N ILE A 156 -10.43 2.37 10.18
CA ILE A 156 -11.21 1.73 11.26
C ILE A 156 -10.34 1.51 12.49
N GLY A 157 -9.11 1.02 12.33
CA GLY A 157 -8.21 0.82 13.46
C GLY A 157 -7.81 2.13 14.16
N PHE A 158 -7.67 3.24 13.41
CA PHE A 158 -7.53 4.57 14.02
C PHE A 158 -8.77 4.95 14.83
N CYS A 159 -9.97 4.75 14.30
CA CYS A 159 -11.22 5.07 14.98
C CYS A 159 -11.43 4.25 16.25
N ASP A 160 -11.08 2.96 16.24
CA ASP A 160 -11.16 2.10 17.42
C ASP A 160 -10.18 2.57 18.50
N SER A 161 -8.93 2.88 18.12
CA SER A 161 -7.93 3.43 19.06
C SER A 161 -8.37 4.76 19.66
N LEU A 162 -8.95 5.65 18.84
CA LEU A 162 -9.45 6.94 19.29
C LEU A 162 -10.63 6.78 20.26
N ASN A 163 -11.58 5.88 19.96
CA ASN A 163 -12.72 5.59 20.80
C ASN A 163 -12.27 5.04 22.17
N GLU A 164 -11.28 4.14 22.19
CA GLU A 164 -10.70 3.63 23.44
C GLU A 164 -10.00 4.73 24.26
N LEU A 165 -9.28 5.65 23.61
CA LEU A 165 -8.66 6.79 24.27
C LEU A 165 -9.68 7.79 24.86
N LEU A 166 -10.79 8.01 24.16
CA LEU A 166 -11.89 8.87 24.66
C LEU A 166 -12.55 8.23 25.89
N LYS A 167 -12.77 6.92 25.86
CA LYS A 167 -13.27 6.15 27.02
C LYS A 167 -12.37 6.30 28.23
N SER A 168 -11.04 6.25 28.06
CA SER A 168 -10.11 6.38 29.18
C SER A 168 -10.16 7.76 29.84
N HIS A 169 -10.53 8.80 29.09
CA HIS A 169 -10.69 10.18 29.59
C HIS A 169 -12.14 10.51 30.01
N SER A 170 -13.03 9.51 30.06
CA SER A 170 -14.47 9.68 30.37
C SER A 170 -15.22 10.64 29.45
N VAL A 171 -14.69 10.90 28.25
CA VAL A 171 -15.35 11.69 27.21
C VAL A 171 -16.15 10.74 26.33
N LYS A 172 -17.37 11.15 25.93
CA LYS A 172 -18.23 10.37 25.03
C LYS A 172 -18.66 11.26 23.88
N ILE A 173 -18.64 10.73 22.65
CA ILE A 173 -19.18 11.45 21.49
C ILE A 173 -20.70 11.32 21.48
N ILE A 174 -21.22 10.08 21.39
CA ILE A 174 -22.66 9.80 21.51
C ILE A 174 -22.90 8.69 22.52
N ASP A 175 -22.48 7.46 22.21
CA ASP A 175 -22.80 6.27 23.01
C ASP A 175 -21.57 5.43 23.41
N ASN A 176 -20.36 5.81 22.98
CA ASN A 176 -19.11 5.05 23.11
C ASN A 176 -19.22 3.62 22.55
N GLY A 177 -20.17 3.40 21.64
CA GLY A 177 -20.48 2.12 21.00
C GLY A 177 -19.91 2.03 19.59
N PRO A 178 -20.38 1.03 18.81
CA PRO A 178 -19.94 0.82 17.42
C PRO A 178 -20.40 1.94 16.48
N ASN A 179 -21.41 2.73 16.88
CA ASN A 179 -21.89 3.85 16.07
C ASN A 179 -20.90 5.03 16.09
N ASP A 180 -20.24 5.28 17.22
CA ASP A 180 -19.20 6.31 17.34
C ASP A 180 -18.02 6.03 16.41
N THR A 181 -17.55 4.77 16.33
CA THR A 181 -16.50 4.36 15.38
C THR A 181 -16.91 4.65 13.94
N ARG A 182 -18.17 4.43 13.56
CA ARG A 182 -18.67 4.68 12.19
C ARG A 182 -18.70 6.17 11.85
N ILE A 183 -19.17 7.01 12.77
CA ILE A 183 -19.26 8.46 12.56
C ILE A 183 -17.87 9.09 12.46
N VAL A 184 -16.98 8.73 13.39
CA VAL A 184 -15.58 9.17 13.36
C VAL A 184 -14.88 8.67 12.10
N GLY A 185 -15.13 7.42 11.68
CA GLY A 185 -14.57 6.84 10.47
C GLY A 185 -15.02 7.57 9.21
N ALA A 186 -16.31 7.89 9.09
CA ALA A 186 -16.83 8.66 7.96
C ALA A 186 -16.24 10.06 7.90
N ALA A 187 -16.12 10.75 9.05
CA ALA A 187 -15.50 12.06 9.14
C ALA A 187 -14.00 12.01 8.79
N ALA A 188 -13.27 11.02 9.31
CA ALA A 188 -11.84 10.82 9.04
C ALA A 188 -11.59 10.53 7.56
N LEU A 189 -12.36 9.64 6.92
CA LEU A 189 -12.26 9.38 5.49
C LEU A 189 -12.54 10.63 4.66
N PHE A 190 -13.55 11.42 5.01
CA PHE A 190 -13.84 12.67 4.31
C PHE A 190 -12.67 13.65 4.39
N VAL A 191 -12.09 13.83 5.58
CA VAL A 191 -10.90 14.68 5.78
C VAL A 191 -9.71 14.16 4.97
N MET A 192 -9.46 12.85 4.97
CA MET A 192 -8.38 12.25 4.18
C MET A 192 -8.59 12.47 2.67
N CYS A 193 -9.82 12.33 2.17
CA CYS A 193 -10.14 12.65 0.76
C CYS A 193 -9.86 14.12 0.43
N VAL A 194 -10.20 15.06 1.33
CA VAL A 194 -9.91 16.48 1.15
C VAL A 194 -8.40 16.74 1.13
N ILE A 195 -7.64 16.10 2.02
CA ILE A 195 -6.17 16.22 2.06
C ILE A 195 -5.56 15.68 0.76
N CYS A 196 -6.00 14.52 0.29
CA CYS A 196 -5.55 13.95 -0.98
C CYS A 196 -5.88 14.86 -2.19
N ALA A 197 -6.98 15.62 -2.13
CA ALA A 197 -7.36 16.57 -3.19
C ALA A 197 -6.53 17.87 -3.18
N ILE A 198 -6.01 18.30 -2.03
CA ILE A 198 -5.35 19.61 -1.88
C ILE A 198 -3.87 19.59 -2.30
N GLY A 199 -3.17 18.46 -2.19
CA GLY A 199 -1.84 18.34 -2.79
C GLY A 199 -0.97 17.19 -2.30
N MET A 200 -0.43 16.42 -3.24
CA MET A 200 0.43 15.26 -2.98
C MET A 200 1.86 15.64 -2.54
N ASP A 201 2.29 16.90 -2.74
CA ASP A 201 3.63 17.35 -2.29
C ASP A 201 3.80 17.34 -0.76
N TRP A 202 2.69 17.51 -0.02
CA TRP A 202 2.69 17.43 1.44
C TRP A 202 2.81 16.00 1.94
N GLU A 203 2.43 15.02 1.13
CA GLU A 203 2.43 13.61 1.47
C GLU A 203 3.86 13.12 1.73
N THR A 204 4.78 13.38 0.80
CA THR A 204 6.20 12.97 0.92
C THR A 204 6.85 13.56 2.18
N LYS A 205 6.54 14.80 2.53
CA LYS A 205 7.03 15.43 3.77
C LYS A 205 6.42 14.79 5.01
N THR A 206 5.13 14.52 4.97
CA THR A 206 4.38 13.88 6.08
C THR A 206 4.89 12.47 6.33
N GLN A 207 5.18 11.72 5.29
CA GLN A 207 5.77 10.39 5.35
C GLN A 207 7.09 10.34 6.13
N ASN A 208 8.00 11.30 5.90
CA ASN A 208 9.24 11.40 6.67
C ASN A 208 8.98 11.71 8.16
N LEU A 209 7.91 12.43 8.49
CA LEU A 209 7.50 12.65 9.89
C LEU A 209 6.90 11.37 10.49
N LEU A 210 6.03 10.68 9.75
CA LEU A 210 5.35 9.46 10.22
C LEU A 210 6.33 8.33 10.54
N ILE A 211 7.40 8.16 9.74
CA ILE A 211 8.39 7.12 10.02
C ILE A 211 9.14 7.38 11.32
N VAL A 212 9.46 8.65 11.63
CA VAL A 212 10.10 9.02 12.90
C VAL A 212 9.17 8.71 14.07
N VAL A 213 7.88 9.01 13.94
CA VAL A 213 6.87 8.71 14.96
C VAL A 213 6.76 7.19 15.20
N ILE A 214 6.66 6.38 14.15
CA ILE A 214 6.55 4.92 14.26
C ILE A 214 7.81 4.30 14.87
N VAL A 215 9.00 4.70 14.40
CA VAL A 215 10.27 4.19 14.95
C VAL A 215 10.41 4.57 16.42
N THR A 216 10.01 5.78 16.80
CA THR A 216 10.00 6.22 18.20
C THR A 216 9.02 5.40 19.02
N ALA A 217 7.82 5.11 18.51
CA ALA A 217 6.82 4.29 19.19
C ALA A 217 7.31 2.84 19.40
N ILE A 218 7.91 2.22 18.39
CA ILE A 218 8.49 0.87 18.48
C ILE A 218 9.64 0.87 19.50
N THR A 219 10.53 1.86 19.44
CA THR A 219 11.65 1.98 20.39
C THR A 219 11.13 2.16 21.82
N ASN A 220 10.13 3.02 22.02
CA ASN A 220 9.50 3.23 23.33
C ASN A 220 8.87 1.93 23.86
N PHE A 221 8.19 1.16 23.01
CA PHE A 221 7.66 -0.15 23.38
C PHE A 221 8.77 -1.11 23.81
N LEU A 222 9.84 -1.24 23.02
CA LEU A 222 10.98 -2.13 23.35
C LEU A 222 11.67 -1.73 24.66
N LEU A 223 11.88 -0.43 24.88
CA LEU A 223 12.43 0.09 26.14
C LEU A 223 11.48 -0.17 27.32
N GLY A 224 10.17 -0.03 27.12
CA GLY A 224 9.16 -0.37 28.13
C GLY A 224 9.22 -1.84 28.54
N VAL A 225 9.40 -2.76 27.58
CA VAL A 225 9.59 -4.19 27.87
C VAL A 225 10.90 -4.44 28.62
N ALA A 226 12.00 -3.75 28.25
CA ALA A 226 13.30 -3.93 28.88
C ALA A 226 13.39 -3.39 30.32
N ILE A 227 12.71 -2.29 30.62
CA ILE A 227 12.69 -1.69 31.97
C ILE A 227 11.82 -2.50 32.94
N GLY A 228 10.80 -3.20 32.43
CA GLY A 228 9.86 -4.00 33.23
C GLY A 228 8.79 -3.16 33.96
N PRO A 229 7.86 -3.82 34.67
CA PRO A 229 6.73 -3.15 35.32
C PRO A 229 7.20 -2.25 36.47
N ARG A 230 6.98 -0.94 36.34
CA ARG A 230 7.31 0.04 37.39
C ARG A 230 6.17 0.37 38.35
N SER A 231 4.93 0.02 38.01
CA SER A 231 3.75 0.30 38.82
C SER A 231 2.98 -0.98 39.13
N ASP A 232 2.38 -1.04 40.32
CA ASP A 232 1.50 -2.16 40.70
C ASP A 232 0.26 -2.25 39.78
N ALA A 233 -0.15 -1.13 39.18
CA ALA A 233 -1.20 -1.08 38.16
C ALA A 233 -0.79 -1.80 36.86
N ALA A 234 0.46 -1.70 36.42
CA ALA A 234 0.92 -2.44 35.25
C ALA A 234 0.94 -3.96 35.52
N ARG A 235 1.28 -4.34 36.76
CA ARG A 235 1.28 -5.74 37.19
C ARG A 235 -0.14 -6.32 37.28
N SER A 236 -1.12 -5.53 37.73
CA SER A 236 -2.53 -5.96 37.77
C SER A 236 -3.17 -6.06 36.37
N GLN A 237 -2.68 -5.30 35.40
CA GLN A 237 -3.07 -5.40 33.98
C GLN A 237 -2.39 -6.58 33.25
N GLY A 238 -1.57 -7.39 33.94
CA GLY A 238 -0.94 -8.58 33.39
C GLY A 238 0.46 -8.38 32.81
N PHE A 239 1.03 -7.17 32.90
CA PHE A 239 2.42 -6.92 32.50
C PHE A 239 3.38 -7.25 33.64
N VAL A 240 4.03 -8.40 33.56
CA VAL A 240 5.00 -8.90 34.57
C VAL A 240 6.46 -8.77 34.13
N GLY A 241 6.71 -8.19 32.95
CA GLY A 241 8.05 -8.10 32.35
C GLY A 241 8.48 -9.39 31.64
N ILE A 242 9.77 -9.50 31.30
CA ILE A 242 10.34 -10.67 30.64
C ILE A 242 10.51 -11.79 31.69
N SER A 243 9.63 -12.78 31.65
CA SER A 243 9.69 -13.94 32.54
C SER A 243 9.50 -15.25 31.77
N VAL A 244 10.36 -16.21 32.08
CA VAL A 244 10.38 -17.53 31.44
C VAL A 244 9.14 -18.35 31.80
N GLU A 245 8.58 -18.13 32.99
CA GLU A 245 7.41 -18.86 33.48
C GLU A 245 6.16 -18.52 32.65
N GLN A 246 5.87 -17.23 32.47
CA GLN A 246 4.80 -16.77 31.59
C GLN A 246 5.07 -17.12 30.13
N GLY A 247 6.34 -17.16 29.70
CA GLY A 247 6.69 -17.64 28.37
C GLY A 247 6.31 -19.11 28.13
N LYS A 248 6.42 -19.96 29.15
CA LYS A 248 5.99 -21.36 29.08
C LYS A 248 4.47 -21.49 29.09
N GLU A 249 3.78 -20.70 29.92
CA GLU A 249 2.31 -20.70 29.96
C GLU A 249 1.69 -20.25 28.63
N ASN A 250 2.29 -19.25 27.97
CA ASN A 250 1.82 -18.72 26.68
C ASN A 250 2.41 -19.45 25.46
N TRP A 251 3.06 -20.59 25.65
CA TRP A 251 3.74 -21.29 24.56
C TRP A 251 2.76 -21.94 23.57
N MET A 252 1.69 -22.55 24.10
CA MET A 252 0.69 -23.28 23.32
C MET A 252 -0.50 -22.38 22.92
N PRO A 253 -1.17 -22.69 21.80
CA PRO A 253 -2.39 -21.99 21.40
C PRO A 253 -3.54 -22.23 22.37
N ASP A 254 -4.30 -21.17 22.64
CA ASP A 254 -5.56 -21.20 23.38
C ASP A 254 -6.58 -20.35 22.63
N PHE A 255 -7.25 -20.98 21.65
CA PHE A 255 -8.26 -20.31 20.84
C PHE A 255 -9.53 -20.10 21.65
N ARG A 256 -9.71 -18.87 22.15
CA ARG A 256 -10.87 -18.47 22.94
C ARG A 256 -11.97 -17.93 22.04
N PHE A 257 -13.20 -17.99 22.54
CA PHE A 257 -14.31 -17.27 21.92
C PHE A 257 -14.08 -15.76 22.09
N SER A 258 -13.85 -15.05 21.00
CA SER A 258 -13.63 -13.61 20.98
C SER A 258 -14.36 -13.00 19.79
N GLU A 259 -14.76 -11.74 19.89
CA GLU A 259 -15.45 -11.01 18.82
C GLU A 259 -16.68 -11.74 18.22
N GLY A 260 -17.36 -12.57 19.03
CA GLY A 260 -18.56 -13.30 18.63
C GLY A 260 -18.31 -14.55 17.77
N LYS A 261 -17.07 -15.04 17.64
CA LYS A 261 -16.73 -16.25 16.88
C LYS A 261 -15.71 -17.12 17.62
N HIS A 262 -15.72 -18.41 17.31
CA HIS A 262 -14.61 -19.30 17.66
C HIS A 262 -13.50 -19.10 16.64
N HIS A 263 -12.29 -18.83 17.14
CA HIS A 263 -11.13 -18.64 16.29
C HIS A 263 -10.43 -19.98 16.03
N ASP A 264 -9.85 -20.09 14.86
CA ASP A 264 -8.95 -21.16 14.47
C ASP A 264 -7.66 -20.55 13.91
N ILE A 265 -6.69 -21.40 13.58
CA ILE A 265 -5.41 -20.97 13.04
C ILE A 265 -5.56 -20.13 11.76
N PHE A 266 -6.52 -20.48 10.89
CA PHE A 266 -6.75 -19.79 9.62
C PHE A 266 -7.40 -18.42 9.83
N THR A 267 -8.31 -18.28 10.80
CA THR A 267 -8.90 -16.99 11.16
C THR A 267 -7.83 -16.06 11.73
N VAL A 268 -6.97 -16.54 12.62
CA VAL A 268 -5.88 -15.72 13.18
C VAL A 268 -4.88 -15.36 12.08
N PHE A 269 -4.53 -16.29 11.20
CA PHE A 269 -3.69 -16.01 10.02
C PHE A 269 -4.32 -14.94 9.12
N ALA A 270 -5.61 -15.04 8.81
CA ALA A 270 -6.32 -14.09 7.95
C ALA A 270 -6.40 -12.69 8.57
N ILE A 271 -6.52 -12.58 9.90
CA ILE A 271 -6.48 -11.30 10.62
C ILE A 271 -5.06 -10.70 10.60
N TYR A 272 -4.02 -11.53 10.70
CA TYR A 272 -2.63 -11.08 10.68
C TYR A 272 -2.13 -10.74 9.27
N PHE A 273 -2.59 -11.45 8.24
CA PHE A 273 -2.04 -11.35 6.88
C PHE A 273 -1.99 -9.92 6.30
N PRO A 274 -2.99 -9.04 6.50
CA PRO A 274 -2.90 -7.65 6.07
C PRO A 274 -1.67 -6.90 6.63
N ALA A 275 -1.13 -7.30 7.80
CA ALA A 275 0.04 -6.68 8.40
C ALA A 275 1.35 -6.89 7.61
N VAL A 276 1.41 -7.90 6.75
CA VAL A 276 2.59 -8.16 5.88
C VAL A 276 2.38 -7.67 4.45
N THR A 277 1.17 -7.20 4.12
CA THR A 277 0.88 -6.57 2.83
C THR A 277 1.44 -5.15 2.78
N GLY A 278 1.54 -4.55 1.59
CA GLY A 278 2.04 -3.17 1.44
C GLY A 278 3.43 -3.04 0.83
N VAL A 279 4.14 -4.14 0.54
CA VAL A 279 5.43 -4.13 -0.18
C VAL A 279 5.36 -3.50 -1.58
N GLN A 280 4.15 -3.43 -2.16
CA GLN A 280 3.91 -2.85 -3.49
C GLN A 280 3.89 -1.32 -3.47
N ALA A 281 3.79 -0.69 -2.29
CA ALA A 281 3.74 0.77 -2.18
C ALA A 281 4.98 1.46 -2.77
N GLY A 282 6.17 0.89 -2.59
CA GLY A 282 7.39 1.43 -3.17
C GLY A 282 7.49 1.29 -4.70
N ALA A 283 6.73 0.35 -5.29
CA ALA A 283 6.65 0.22 -6.73
C ALA A 283 5.55 1.10 -7.36
N ASN A 284 4.64 1.67 -6.55
CA ASN A 284 3.58 2.55 -7.08
C ASN A 284 4.11 3.89 -7.58
N ILE A 285 5.21 4.38 -7.01
CA ILE A 285 5.86 5.65 -7.35
C ILE A 285 7.17 5.45 -8.14
N CYS A 286 7.30 4.33 -8.86
CA CYS A 286 8.54 4.03 -9.58
C CYS A 286 8.87 5.02 -10.72
N GLY A 287 7.87 5.71 -11.27
CA GLY A 287 8.06 6.76 -12.28
C GLY A 287 8.84 7.98 -11.77
N ASP A 288 8.80 8.23 -10.47
CA ASP A 288 9.43 9.39 -9.82
C ASP A 288 10.83 9.08 -9.29
N LEU A 289 11.32 7.85 -9.46
CA LEU A 289 12.63 7.38 -8.98
C LEU A 289 13.78 7.75 -9.93
N ARG A 290 14.96 7.98 -9.34
CA ARG A 290 16.21 8.36 -10.03
C ARG A 290 16.73 7.32 -11.00
#